data_AF-A0A519FG55-F1
#
_entry.id   AF-A0A519FG55-F1
#
_cell.length_a   1.000
_cell.length_b   1.000
_cell.length_c   1.000
_cell.angle_alpha   90.00
_cell.angle_beta   90.00
_cell.angle_gamma   90.00
#
_symmetry.space_group_name_H-M   'P 1'
#
loop_
_entity.id
_entity.type
_entity.pdbx_description
1 polymer ?
#
loop_
_entity_poly.entity_id
_entity_poly.type
_entity_poly.pdbx_seq_one_letter_code
_entity_poly.pdbx_strand_id
1 'polypeptide(L)'
;MRTGISIVVTASDKARLEALVAARGSPQKHVWRARIILLTGDSLGTAAIMAATGKSKTCVWRWQERFMAEGVDGLLRDKTRPPGIAPLATSLVDKVVALTLEPPAHEATHWTVRAMAKAVGIAASSVVKIWHDHGLAPHRWRSFKLSNDKAFAEKLHDVVGLYVSPPVHAIVLSVDEKSQIQALDRTQPGLPLKRGRGATMTHDYKRNGTTTLFAALNILDGSVIGRNMQRHRHQEFIRFLNAIEAEMPADKAIHVILDNYATHKQPKVRAWLARHPRWTFHFVPTSCSWLNAVEGFFAKLTRRRLKNGIFHSVVDLQAAINRFIDEHNQEPRPFVWRADPHDIIAAVRRGHQTLESIH
;
A
#
# COMPACT_ATOMS: atom_id res chain seq x y z
N MET A 1 52.68 -8.66 -27.75
CA MET A 1 52.23 -7.25 -27.89
C MET A 1 51.82 -6.99 -29.34
N ARG A 2 51.04 -5.94 -29.61
CA ARG A 2 50.83 -5.45 -30.98
C ARG A 2 52.20 -4.95 -31.48
N THR A 3 52.59 -5.28 -32.70
CA THR A 3 53.90 -4.90 -33.25
C THR A 3 54.07 -3.39 -33.17
N GLY A 4 55.13 -2.91 -32.50
CA GLY A 4 55.44 -1.47 -32.37
C GLY A 4 54.83 -0.73 -31.16
N ILE A 5 54.18 -1.40 -30.21
CA ILE A 5 53.63 -0.76 -28.99
C ILE A 5 54.32 -1.33 -27.75
N SER A 6 54.98 -0.45 -26.97
CA SER A 6 55.52 -0.77 -25.63
C SER A 6 54.66 -0.10 -24.56
N ILE A 7 54.33 -0.83 -23.50
CA ILE A 7 53.58 -0.31 -22.34
C ILE A 7 54.54 -0.23 -21.17
N VAL A 8 54.78 0.97 -20.67
CA VAL A 8 55.56 1.19 -19.46
C VAL A 8 54.58 1.24 -18.28
N VAL A 9 54.68 0.26 -17.38
CA VAL A 9 53.92 0.25 -16.12
C VAL A 9 54.81 0.87 -15.05
N THR A 10 54.46 2.05 -14.56
CA THR A 10 55.22 2.71 -13.49
C THR A 10 55.15 1.91 -12.20
N ALA A 11 56.12 2.08 -11.28
CA ALA A 11 56.09 1.41 -9.98
C ALA A 11 54.81 1.75 -9.18
N SER A 12 54.34 2.99 -9.28
CA SER A 12 53.08 3.44 -8.68
C SER A 12 51.87 2.72 -9.28
N ASP A 13 51.78 2.64 -10.61
CA ASP A 13 50.68 1.94 -11.27
C ASP A 13 50.71 0.43 -11.00
N LYS A 14 51.90 -0.18 -10.97
CA LYS A 14 52.09 -1.59 -10.61
C LYS A 14 51.53 -1.88 -9.22
N ALA A 15 51.89 -1.06 -8.21
CA ALA A 15 51.38 -1.20 -6.85
C ALA A 15 49.85 -1.05 -6.78
N ARG A 16 49.28 -0.09 -7.51
CA ARG A 16 47.81 0.11 -7.59
C ARG A 16 47.12 -1.10 -8.22
N LEU A 17 47.67 -1.66 -9.29
CA LEU A 17 47.12 -2.82 -10.00
C LEU A 17 47.22 -4.10 -9.17
N GLU A 18 48.32 -4.31 -8.46
CA GLU A 18 48.51 -5.45 -7.54
C GLU A 18 47.54 -5.38 -6.36
N ALA A 19 47.36 -4.19 -5.77
CA ALA A 19 46.37 -3.97 -4.72
C ALA A 19 44.93 -4.27 -5.20
N LEU A 20 44.59 -3.86 -6.43
CA LEU A 20 43.29 -4.17 -7.04
C LEU A 20 43.07 -5.67 -7.24
N VAL A 21 44.11 -6.44 -7.58
CA VAL A 21 44.03 -7.89 -7.76
C VAL A 21 43.97 -8.64 -6.43
N ALA A 22 44.66 -8.16 -5.39
CA ALA A 22 44.71 -8.78 -4.07
C ALA A 22 43.46 -8.51 -3.21
N ALA A 23 42.78 -7.39 -3.44
CA ALA A 23 41.60 -7.01 -2.67
C ALA A 23 40.42 -7.97 -2.87
N ARG A 24 39.95 -8.58 -1.76
CA ARG A 24 38.86 -9.58 -1.75
C ARG A 24 37.50 -9.06 -2.28
N GLY A 25 37.30 -7.74 -2.33
CA GLY A 25 36.05 -7.11 -2.77
C GLY A 25 36.08 -6.53 -4.19
N SER A 26 37.19 -6.65 -4.92
CA SER A 26 37.31 -6.06 -6.25
C SER A 26 36.37 -6.73 -7.25
N PRO A 27 35.55 -5.97 -8.01
CA PRO A 27 34.75 -6.53 -9.10
C PRO A 27 35.63 -7.31 -10.06
N GLN A 28 35.23 -8.54 -10.40
CA GLN A 28 36.02 -9.43 -11.27
C GLN A 28 36.42 -8.73 -12.59
N LYS A 29 35.56 -7.83 -13.09
CA LYS A 29 35.83 -6.99 -14.27
C LYS A 29 37.07 -6.12 -14.14
N HIS A 30 37.36 -5.56 -12.97
CA HIS A 30 38.56 -4.75 -12.75
C HIS A 30 39.79 -5.65 -12.54
N VAL A 31 39.63 -6.78 -11.86
CA VAL A 31 40.72 -7.74 -11.59
C VAL A 31 41.34 -8.26 -12.89
N TRP A 32 40.53 -8.76 -13.83
CA TRP A 32 41.12 -9.27 -15.08
C TRP A 32 41.64 -8.16 -16.00
N ARG A 33 41.11 -6.92 -15.93
CA ARG A 33 41.70 -5.75 -16.62
C ARG A 33 43.07 -5.41 -16.05
N ALA A 34 43.21 -5.42 -14.73
CA ALA A 34 44.48 -5.18 -14.06
C ALA A 34 45.52 -6.27 -14.36
N ARG A 35 45.10 -7.54 -14.34
CA ARG A 35 45.96 -8.68 -14.72
C ARG A 35 46.48 -8.58 -16.16
N ILE A 36 45.67 -8.09 -17.11
CA ILE A 36 46.14 -7.85 -18.48
C ILE A 36 47.34 -6.90 -18.48
N ILE A 37 47.29 -5.81 -17.71
CA ILE A 37 48.35 -4.80 -17.67
C ILE A 37 49.58 -5.30 -16.91
N LEU A 38 49.40 -5.96 -15.75
CA LEU A 38 50.51 -6.55 -14.99
C LEU A 38 51.30 -7.55 -15.83
N LEU A 39 50.62 -8.50 -16.47
CA LEU A 39 51.28 -9.48 -17.35
C LEU A 39 51.92 -8.81 -18.58
N THR A 40 51.38 -7.68 -19.04
CA THR A 40 52.03 -6.90 -20.10
C THR A 40 53.32 -6.25 -19.61
N GLY A 41 53.33 -5.71 -18.38
CA GLY A 41 54.51 -5.14 -17.73
C GLY A 41 55.60 -6.18 -17.45
N ASP A 42 55.22 -7.43 -17.18
CA ASP A 42 56.14 -8.57 -17.05
C ASP A 42 56.65 -9.09 -18.41
N SER A 43 56.42 -8.34 -19.50
CA SER A 43 56.87 -8.65 -20.86
C SER A 43 56.27 -9.93 -21.48
N LEU A 44 55.13 -10.40 -21.00
CA LEU A 44 54.47 -11.55 -21.62
C LEU A 44 53.88 -11.21 -23.00
N GLY A 45 53.99 -12.17 -23.92
CA GLY A 45 53.36 -12.11 -25.23
C GLY A 45 51.83 -12.12 -25.14
N THR A 46 51.16 -11.59 -26.18
CA THR A 46 49.69 -11.50 -26.22
C THR A 46 49.03 -12.87 -26.07
N ALA A 47 49.61 -13.93 -26.65
CA ALA A 47 49.11 -15.30 -26.52
C ALA A 47 49.16 -15.82 -25.08
N ALA A 48 50.24 -15.53 -24.34
CA ALA A 48 50.38 -15.90 -22.94
C ALA A 48 49.39 -15.13 -22.05
N ILE A 49 49.18 -13.84 -22.30
CA ILE A 49 48.18 -13.03 -21.59
C ILE A 49 46.77 -13.56 -21.85
N MET A 50 46.45 -13.97 -23.08
CA MET A 50 45.16 -14.59 -23.42
C MET A 50 44.96 -15.89 -22.65
N ALA A 51 45.97 -16.77 -22.59
CA ALA A 51 45.92 -18.02 -21.85
C ALA A 51 45.72 -17.80 -20.34
N ALA A 52 46.44 -16.84 -19.75
CA ALA A 52 46.38 -16.54 -18.32
C ALA A 52 45.08 -15.84 -17.88
N THR A 53 44.44 -15.06 -18.76
CA THR A 53 43.24 -14.26 -18.43
C THR A 53 41.94 -14.83 -19.00
N GLY A 54 42.03 -15.78 -19.93
CA GLY A 54 40.88 -16.31 -20.69
C GLY A 54 40.18 -15.26 -21.56
N LYS A 55 40.85 -14.15 -21.90
CA LYS A 55 40.29 -13.05 -22.71
C LYS A 55 40.76 -13.12 -24.15
N SER A 56 39.90 -12.65 -25.06
CA SER A 56 40.25 -12.57 -26.48
C SER A 56 41.36 -11.54 -26.74
N LYS A 57 42.08 -11.74 -27.85
CA LYS A 57 43.11 -10.81 -28.36
C LYS A 57 42.61 -9.37 -28.43
N THR A 58 41.40 -9.17 -28.94
CA THR A 58 40.77 -7.84 -29.07
C THR A 58 40.44 -7.19 -27.73
N CYS A 59 40.08 -7.99 -26.71
CA CYS A 59 39.85 -7.49 -25.35
C CYS A 59 41.17 -7.06 -24.70
N VAL A 60 42.22 -7.88 -24.81
CA VAL A 60 43.57 -7.57 -24.32
C VAL A 60 44.07 -6.25 -24.90
N TRP A 61 44.01 -6.11 -26.23
CA TRP A 61 44.43 -4.88 -26.91
C TRP A 61 43.63 -3.64 -26.48
N ARG A 62 42.31 -3.75 -26.35
CA ARG A 62 41.46 -2.64 -25.91
C ARG A 62 41.88 -2.09 -24.56
N TRP A 63 42.19 -2.97 -23.59
CA TRP A 63 42.56 -2.53 -22.25
C TRP A 63 44.00 -2.05 -22.16
N GLN A 64 44.90 -2.63 -22.94
CA GLN A 64 46.26 -2.11 -23.14
C GLN A 64 46.23 -0.68 -23.69
N GLU A 65 45.50 -0.44 -24.78
CA GLU A 65 45.32 0.90 -25.37
C GLU A 65 44.70 1.88 -24.38
N ARG A 66 43.71 1.42 -23.62
CA ARG A 66 43.04 2.28 -22.64
C ARG A 66 43.91 2.61 -21.44
N PHE A 67 44.74 1.68 -20.97
CA PHE A 67 45.71 1.96 -19.93
C PHE A 67 46.75 2.97 -20.39
N MET A 68 47.23 2.87 -21.63
CA MET A 68 48.17 3.87 -22.19
C MET A 68 47.55 5.28 -22.26
N ALA A 69 46.25 5.40 -22.52
CA ALA A 69 45.57 6.69 -22.66
C ALA A 69 45.03 7.27 -21.35
N GLU A 70 44.49 6.44 -20.45
CA GLU A 70 43.71 6.86 -19.28
C GLU A 70 44.31 6.31 -17.96
N GLY A 71 45.44 5.58 -17.99
CA GLY A 71 46.08 4.99 -16.81
C GLY A 71 45.22 3.93 -16.10
N VAL A 72 45.49 3.70 -14.80
CA VAL A 72 44.73 2.76 -13.96
C VAL A 72 43.24 3.14 -13.89
N ASP A 73 42.94 4.44 -13.83
CA ASP A 73 41.54 4.94 -13.70
C ASP A 73 40.71 4.61 -14.95
N GLY A 74 41.34 4.57 -16.13
CA GLY A 74 40.75 4.09 -17.37
C GLY A 74 40.28 2.64 -17.33
N LEU A 75 40.90 1.80 -16.50
CA LEU A 75 40.50 0.39 -16.32
C LEU A 75 39.26 0.24 -15.43
N LEU A 76 39.05 1.18 -14.51
CA LEU A 76 37.96 1.15 -13.53
C LEU A 76 36.67 1.79 -14.07
N ARG A 77 36.78 2.71 -15.03
CA ARG A 77 35.64 3.39 -15.63
C ARG A 77 35.09 2.62 -16.83
N ASP A 78 33.81 2.26 -16.84
CA ASP A 78 33.14 1.82 -18.08
C ASP A 78 32.75 3.06 -18.91
N LYS A 79 33.00 3.05 -20.23
CA LYS A 79 32.56 4.16 -21.09
C LYS A 79 31.04 4.19 -21.12
N THR A 80 30.47 5.39 -20.95
CA THR A 80 29.04 5.61 -21.15
C THR A 80 28.69 5.22 -22.58
N ARG A 81 27.86 4.18 -22.74
CA ARG A 81 27.36 3.82 -24.06
C ARG A 81 26.24 4.80 -24.41
N PRO A 82 26.25 5.43 -25.58
CA PRO A 82 25.08 6.16 -26.03
C PRO A 82 23.87 5.21 -26.03
N PRO A 83 22.67 5.67 -25.63
CA PRO A 83 21.47 4.84 -25.68
C PRO A 83 21.30 4.24 -27.08
N GLY A 84 20.93 2.97 -27.17
CA GLY A 84 20.71 2.32 -28.46
C GLY A 84 19.56 2.95 -29.27
N ILE A 85 18.67 3.71 -28.60
CA ILE A 85 17.57 4.46 -29.18
C ILE A 85 17.56 5.85 -28.52
N ALA A 86 17.48 6.91 -29.32
CA ALA A 86 17.38 8.26 -28.81
C ALA A 86 16.11 8.42 -27.94
N PRO A 87 16.19 9.11 -26.78
CA PRO A 87 15.02 9.42 -25.98
C PRO A 87 13.96 10.17 -26.79
N LEU A 88 12.70 10.06 -26.39
CA LEU A 88 11.63 10.89 -26.95
C LEU A 88 11.93 12.37 -26.65
N ALA A 89 11.57 13.24 -27.58
CA ALA A 89 11.68 14.67 -27.39
C ALA A 89 10.86 15.10 -26.16
N THR A 90 11.42 15.99 -25.33
CA THR A 90 10.76 16.48 -24.11
C THR A 90 9.39 17.07 -24.40
N SER A 91 9.23 17.82 -25.49
CA SER A 91 7.95 18.38 -25.94
C SER A 91 6.87 17.32 -26.15
N LEU A 92 7.24 16.11 -26.58
CA LEU A 92 6.32 15.00 -26.77
C LEU A 92 5.92 14.37 -25.44
N VAL A 93 6.85 14.29 -24.49
CA VAL A 93 6.58 13.86 -23.11
C VAL A 93 5.62 14.84 -22.44
N ASP A 94 5.90 16.14 -22.53
CA ASP A 94 5.07 17.20 -21.95
C ASP A 94 3.66 17.18 -22.54
N LYS A 95 3.53 16.95 -23.86
CA LYS A 95 2.23 16.79 -24.52
C LYS A 95 1.44 15.60 -23.96
N VAL A 96 2.09 14.45 -23.74
CA VAL A 96 1.43 13.27 -23.13
C VAL A 96 0.98 13.59 -21.72
N VAL A 97 1.82 14.24 -20.92
CA VAL A 97 1.49 14.62 -19.54
C VAL A 97 0.30 15.57 -19.53
N ALA A 98 0.34 16.66 -20.32
CA ALA A 98 -0.74 17.64 -20.39
C ALA A 98 -2.08 17.01 -20.83
N LEU A 99 -2.08 16.20 -21.90
CA LEU A 99 -3.28 15.50 -22.34
C LEU A 99 -3.82 14.52 -21.30
N THR A 100 -2.97 13.91 -20.48
CA THR A 100 -3.40 12.96 -19.45
C THR A 100 -4.16 13.63 -18.32
N LEU A 101 -3.90 14.92 -18.06
CA LEU A 101 -4.56 15.69 -16.99
C LEU A 101 -5.97 16.14 -17.37
N GLU A 102 -6.30 16.10 -18.66
CA GLU A 102 -7.62 16.46 -19.18
C GLU A 102 -8.43 15.21 -19.58
N PRO A 103 -9.77 15.27 -19.51
CA PRO A 103 -10.63 14.23 -20.06
C PRO A 103 -10.31 13.97 -21.54
N PRO A 104 -10.38 12.71 -22.01
CA PRO A 104 -10.21 12.44 -23.43
C PRO A 104 -11.26 13.16 -24.27
N ALA A 105 -10.87 13.64 -25.45
CA ALA A 105 -11.79 14.30 -26.39
C ALA A 105 -12.84 13.36 -27.04
N HIS A 106 -12.73 12.05 -26.81
CA HIS A 106 -13.70 11.05 -27.28
C HIS A 106 -14.61 10.62 -26.12
N GLU A 107 -15.69 9.90 -26.42
CA GLU A 107 -16.65 9.40 -25.41
C GLU A 107 -16.05 8.33 -24.49
N ALA A 108 -15.13 8.75 -23.62
CA ALA A 108 -14.49 7.91 -22.61
C ALA A 108 -14.25 8.71 -21.33
N THR A 109 -14.35 8.03 -20.19
CA THR A 109 -14.13 8.65 -18.88
C THR A 109 -12.65 8.89 -18.55
N HIS A 110 -11.74 8.21 -19.25
CA HIS A 110 -10.31 8.29 -18.99
C HIS A 110 -9.48 7.79 -20.19
N TRP A 111 -8.20 8.19 -20.22
CA TRP A 111 -7.26 7.72 -21.24
C TRP A 111 -6.88 6.26 -21.03
N THR A 112 -7.08 5.43 -22.06
CA THR A 112 -6.39 4.14 -22.17
C THR A 112 -5.01 4.33 -22.80
N VAL A 113 -4.06 3.44 -22.49
CA VAL A 113 -2.71 3.48 -23.07
C VAL A 113 -2.76 3.56 -24.60
N ARG A 114 -3.62 2.75 -25.23
CA ARG A 114 -3.75 2.69 -26.68
C ARG A 114 -4.40 3.95 -27.26
N ALA A 115 -5.40 4.50 -26.58
CA ALA A 115 -6.03 5.75 -27.00
C ALA A 115 -5.05 6.93 -26.96
N MET A 116 -4.27 7.06 -25.88
CA MET A 116 -3.24 8.09 -25.74
C MET A 116 -2.13 7.92 -26.80
N ALA A 117 -1.67 6.68 -26.99
CA ALA A 117 -0.67 6.34 -28.00
C ALA A 117 -1.13 6.74 -29.41
N LYS A 118 -2.39 6.43 -29.77
CA LYS A 118 -2.99 6.81 -31.05
C LYS A 118 -3.15 8.33 -31.19
N ALA A 119 -3.57 9.03 -30.12
CA ALA A 119 -3.77 10.48 -30.14
C ALA A 119 -2.46 11.26 -30.32
N VAL A 120 -1.36 10.78 -29.72
CA VAL A 120 -0.06 11.44 -29.78
C VAL A 120 0.83 10.92 -30.93
N GLY A 121 0.58 9.70 -31.41
CA GLY A 121 1.37 9.08 -32.49
C GLY A 121 2.65 8.40 -31.99
N ILE A 122 2.61 7.80 -30.79
CA ILE A 122 3.77 7.12 -30.18
C ILE A 122 3.47 5.67 -29.82
N ALA A 123 4.51 4.88 -29.56
CA ALA A 123 4.35 3.51 -29.10
C ALA A 123 3.63 3.45 -27.73
N ALA A 124 2.78 2.43 -27.53
CA ALA A 124 2.07 2.21 -26.27
C ALA A 124 3.04 2.03 -25.08
N SER A 125 4.19 1.38 -25.30
CA SER A 125 5.25 1.23 -24.29
C SER A 125 5.82 2.57 -23.84
N SER A 126 5.92 3.54 -24.75
CA SER A 126 6.36 4.90 -24.43
C SER A 126 5.35 5.62 -23.53
N VAL A 127 4.06 5.51 -23.81
CA VAL A 127 3.00 6.07 -22.94
C VAL A 127 3.07 5.47 -21.55
N VAL A 128 3.19 4.13 -21.45
CA VAL A 128 3.33 3.45 -20.15
C VAL A 128 4.55 3.95 -19.39
N LYS A 129 5.68 4.11 -20.08
CA LYS A 129 6.91 4.65 -19.48
C LYS A 129 6.71 6.08 -18.98
N ILE A 130 6.14 6.97 -19.80
CA ILE A 130 5.86 8.36 -19.41
C ILE A 130 4.94 8.40 -18.19
N TRP A 131 3.84 7.65 -18.22
CA TRP A 131 2.91 7.59 -17.09
C TRP A 131 3.58 7.05 -15.82
N HIS A 132 4.41 6.01 -15.93
CA HIS A 132 5.16 5.49 -14.79
C HIS A 132 6.15 6.52 -14.24
N ASP A 133 6.96 7.14 -15.10
CA ASP A 133 8.02 8.08 -14.71
C ASP A 133 7.43 9.38 -14.12
N HIS A 134 6.20 9.75 -14.48
CA HIS A 134 5.48 10.92 -13.94
C HIS A 134 4.41 10.57 -12.88
N GLY A 135 4.28 9.30 -12.48
CA GLY A 135 3.30 8.87 -11.49
C GLY A 135 1.83 9.03 -11.92
N LEU A 136 1.54 9.08 -13.21
CA LEU A 136 0.20 9.23 -13.77
C LEU A 136 -0.51 7.87 -13.90
N ALA A 137 -1.78 7.82 -13.51
CA ALA A 137 -2.61 6.63 -13.64
C ALA A 137 -4.06 7.01 -13.97
N PRO A 138 -4.36 7.45 -15.21
CA PRO A 138 -5.67 8.02 -15.58
C PRO A 138 -6.85 7.06 -15.39
N HIS A 139 -6.60 5.74 -15.38
CA HIS A 139 -7.61 4.71 -15.14
C HIS A 139 -7.91 4.47 -13.64
N ARG A 140 -7.15 5.08 -12.72
CA ARG A 140 -7.30 4.86 -11.28
C ARG A 140 -8.03 6.04 -10.66
N TRP A 141 -9.11 5.72 -9.97
CA TRP A 141 -9.88 6.67 -9.19
C TRP A 141 -9.72 6.35 -7.71
N ARG A 142 -9.62 7.40 -6.90
CA ARG A 142 -9.73 7.30 -5.45
C ARG A 142 -10.97 8.04 -5.03
N SER A 143 -11.79 7.43 -4.18
CA SER A 143 -12.82 8.16 -3.47
C SER A 143 -12.18 8.99 -2.38
N PHE A 144 -12.73 10.17 -2.14
CA PHE A 144 -12.41 10.99 -0.99
C PHE A 144 -13.72 11.53 -0.42
N LYS A 145 -13.69 11.93 0.85
CA LYS A 145 -14.82 12.57 1.52
C LYS A 145 -14.27 13.60 2.49
N LEU A 146 -14.73 14.84 2.36
CA LEU A 146 -14.40 15.91 3.29
C LEU A 146 -15.54 16.10 4.28
N SER A 147 -15.21 16.40 5.53
CA SER A 147 -16.18 16.73 6.55
C SER A 147 -16.55 18.21 6.47
N ASN A 148 -17.84 18.49 6.68
CA ASN A 148 -18.37 19.84 6.86
C ASN A 148 -18.74 20.11 8.34
N ASP A 149 -18.28 19.25 9.25
CA ASP A 149 -18.54 19.40 10.69
C ASP A 149 -17.82 20.64 11.22
N LYS A 150 -18.58 21.60 11.77
CA LYS A 150 -18.00 22.83 12.35
C LYS A 150 -17.05 22.51 13.51
N ALA A 151 -17.29 21.41 14.23
CA ALA A 151 -16.45 20.93 15.33
C ALA A 151 -15.47 19.83 14.88
N PHE A 152 -15.09 19.78 13.59
CA PHE A 152 -14.23 18.73 13.04
C PHE A 152 -12.93 18.56 13.83
N ALA A 153 -12.18 19.65 14.05
CA ALA A 153 -10.88 19.59 14.71
C ALA A 153 -11.01 19.14 16.18
N GLU A 154 -11.98 19.69 16.91
CA GLU A 154 -12.25 19.33 18.30
C GLU A 154 -12.56 17.83 18.45
N LYS A 155 -13.52 17.33 17.66
CA LYS A 155 -13.90 15.90 17.68
C LYS A 155 -12.78 14.98 17.20
N LEU A 156 -11.97 15.42 16.23
CA LEU A 156 -10.79 14.67 15.79
C LEU A 156 -9.79 14.54 16.93
N HIS A 157 -9.48 15.64 17.63
CA HIS A 157 -8.57 15.62 18.77
C HIS A 157 -9.11 14.77 19.93
N ASP A 158 -10.41 14.85 20.22
CA ASP A 158 -11.07 14.03 21.24
C ASP A 158 -10.91 12.53 20.93
N VAL A 159 -11.30 12.09 19.74
CA VAL A 159 -11.21 10.68 19.33
C VAL A 159 -9.77 10.19 19.22
N VAL A 160 -8.87 10.98 18.63
CA VAL A 160 -7.44 10.60 18.54
C VAL A 160 -6.80 10.57 19.93
N GLY A 161 -7.19 11.49 20.82
CA GLY A 161 -6.75 11.51 22.21
C GLY A 161 -7.07 10.20 22.92
N LEU A 162 -8.28 9.67 22.74
CA LEU A 162 -8.67 8.36 23.27
C LEU A 162 -7.85 7.19 22.70
N TYR A 163 -7.41 7.27 21.44
CA TYR A 163 -6.58 6.21 20.84
C TYR A 163 -5.12 6.28 21.27
N VAL A 164 -4.57 7.47 21.47
CA VAL A 164 -3.14 7.68 21.75
C VAL A 164 -2.85 7.66 23.25
N SER A 165 -3.75 8.25 24.05
CA SER A 165 -3.60 8.40 25.50
C SER A 165 -4.95 8.19 26.19
N PRO A 166 -5.46 6.95 26.20
CA PRO A 166 -6.74 6.62 26.84
C PRO A 166 -6.71 6.96 28.34
N PRO A 167 -7.84 7.39 28.93
CA PRO A 167 -7.90 7.71 30.35
C PRO A 167 -7.50 6.53 31.25
N VAL A 168 -6.88 6.81 32.39
CA VAL A 168 -6.52 5.79 33.38
C VAL A 168 -7.80 5.18 33.96
N HIS A 169 -7.77 3.88 34.24
CA HIS A 169 -8.93 3.12 34.74
C HIS A 169 -10.16 3.16 33.81
N ALA A 170 -9.95 3.40 32.52
CA ALA A 170 -11.01 3.37 31.52
C ALA A 170 -10.81 2.26 30.48
N ILE A 171 -11.91 1.85 29.87
CA ILE A 171 -11.96 1.02 28.67
C ILE A 171 -12.43 1.93 27.53
N VAL A 172 -11.71 1.89 26.41
CA VAL A 172 -12.08 2.61 25.19
C VAL A 172 -12.55 1.59 24.15
N LEU A 173 -13.80 1.73 23.71
CA LEU A 173 -14.42 0.88 22.71
C LEU A 173 -14.74 1.70 21.46
N SER A 174 -14.38 1.19 20.29
CA SER A 174 -14.87 1.69 19.01
C SER A 174 -16.06 0.84 18.57
N VAL A 175 -17.23 1.45 18.45
CA VAL A 175 -18.51 0.77 18.24
C VAL A 175 -19.15 1.22 16.94
N ASP A 176 -19.68 0.25 16.21
CA ASP A 176 -20.41 0.48 14.97
C ASP A 176 -21.22 -0.77 14.58
N GLU A 177 -22.06 -0.63 13.56
CA GLU A 177 -22.80 -1.72 12.95
C GLU A 177 -22.51 -1.90 11.47
N LYS A 178 -22.18 -3.14 11.11
CA LYS A 178 -22.18 -3.57 9.72
C LYS A 178 -23.57 -4.08 9.36
N SER A 179 -24.39 -3.21 8.80
CA SER A 179 -25.75 -3.54 8.37
C SER A 179 -25.78 -4.33 7.04
N GLN A 180 -26.92 -4.99 6.79
CA GLN A 180 -27.26 -5.64 5.52
C GLN A 180 -26.23 -6.67 5.00
N ILE A 181 -25.56 -7.40 5.89
CA ILE A 181 -24.66 -8.49 5.51
C ILE A 181 -25.52 -9.61 4.89
N GLN A 182 -25.29 -9.92 3.63
CA GLN A 182 -26.11 -10.85 2.87
C GLN A 182 -25.62 -12.28 2.99
N ALA A 183 -26.55 -13.22 3.25
CA ALA A 183 -26.29 -14.65 3.11
C ALA A 183 -26.44 -15.02 1.63
N LEU A 184 -25.32 -15.12 0.93
CA LEU A 184 -25.26 -15.44 -0.50
C LEU A 184 -24.80 -16.88 -0.70
N ASP A 185 -25.61 -17.64 -1.42
CA ASP A 185 -25.28 -18.98 -1.91
C ASP A 185 -25.04 -18.93 -3.42
N ARG A 186 -24.38 -19.96 -3.97
CA ARG A 186 -24.08 -20.07 -5.41
C ARG A 186 -25.04 -21.04 -6.07
N THR A 187 -25.50 -20.69 -7.26
CA THR A 187 -26.42 -21.54 -8.03
C THR A 187 -25.77 -22.84 -8.49
N GLN A 188 -24.44 -22.86 -8.61
CA GLN A 188 -23.66 -24.06 -8.90
C GLN A 188 -22.35 -24.05 -8.09
N PRO A 189 -21.74 -25.23 -7.83
CA PRO A 189 -20.41 -25.30 -7.23
C PRO A 189 -19.36 -24.56 -8.06
N GLY A 190 -18.51 -23.77 -7.38
CA GLY A 190 -17.34 -23.16 -8.00
C GLY A 190 -16.26 -24.19 -8.35
N LEU A 191 -15.40 -23.89 -9.33
CA LEU A 191 -14.27 -24.76 -9.65
C LEU A 191 -13.07 -24.41 -8.75
N PRO A 192 -12.35 -25.43 -8.24
CA PRO A 192 -11.21 -25.20 -7.36
C PRO A 192 -10.04 -24.54 -8.08
N LEU A 193 -9.18 -23.87 -7.31
CA LEU A 193 -7.91 -23.31 -7.78
C LEU A 193 -7.00 -24.41 -8.36
N LYS A 194 -6.39 -24.15 -9.53
CA LYS A 194 -5.39 -25.04 -10.16
C LYS A 194 -4.21 -24.21 -10.70
N ARG A 195 -3.05 -24.83 -10.94
CA ARG A 195 -1.88 -24.12 -11.50
C ARG A 195 -2.26 -23.38 -12.79
N GLY A 196 -2.04 -22.06 -12.82
CA GLY A 196 -2.36 -21.21 -13.97
C GLY A 196 -3.85 -20.87 -14.15
N ARG A 197 -4.75 -21.30 -13.24
CA ARG A 197 -6.19 -20.97 -13.28
C ARG A 197 -6.72 -20.64 -11.88
N GLY A 198 -7.26 -19.44 -11.72
CA GLY A 198 -7.94 -19.01 -10.49
C GLY A 198 -9.12 -19.93 -10.13
N ALA A 199 -9.47 -19.98 -8.85
CA ALA A 199 -10.76 -20.54 -8.44
C ALA A 199 -11.91 -19.73 -9.07
N THR A 200 -13.00 -20.40 -9.42
CA THR A 200 -14.17 -19.75 -10.04
C THR A 200 -15.38 -19.79 -9.13
N MET A 201 -16.27 -18.81 -9.28
CA MET A 201 -17.59 -18.78 -8.65
C MET A 201 -18.61 -18.38 -9.71
N THR A 202 -19.83 -18.90 -9.62
CA THR A 202 -20.91 -18.45 -10.49
C THR A 202 -21.23 -16.98 -10.22
N HIS A 203 -21.50 -16.24 -11.30
CA HIS A 203 -22.04 -14.88 -11.21
C HIS A 203 -23.40 -14.90 -10.51
N ASP A 204 -24.26 -15.85 -10.88
CA ASP A 204 -25.59 -15.99 -10.29
C ASP A 204 -25.51 -16.49 -8.86
N TYR A 205 -26.37 -15.92 -8.01
CA TYR A 205 -26.41 -16.19 -6.59
C TYR A 205 -27.85 -16.31 -6.10
N LYS A 206 -28.04 -17.07 -5.02
CA LYS A 206 -29.30 -17.16 -4.29
C LYS A 206 -29.18 -16.35 -3.00
N ARG A 207 -30.17 -15.49 -2.75
CA ARG A 207 -30.24 -14.67 -1.52
C ARG A 207 -31.01 -15.43 -0.45
N ASN A 208 -30.36 -15.69 0.69
CA ASN A 208 -30.97 -16.40 1.82
C ASN A 208 -31.30 -15.49 3.01
N GLY A 209 -31.35 -14.16 2.78
CA GLY A 209 -31.65 -13.16 3.81
C GLY A 209 -30.44 -12.29 4.18
N THR A 210 -30.61 -11.45 5.20
CA THR A 210 -29.57 -10.53 5.67
C THR A 210 -29.49 -10.53 7.19
N THR A 211 -28.31 -10.16 7.72
CA THR A 211 -28.08 -9.92 9.13
C THR A 211 -27.31 -8.61 9.32
N THR A 212 -27.36 -8.06 10.53
CA THR A 212 -26.55 -6.91 10.94
C THR A 212 -25.64 -7.34 12.08
N LEU A 213 -24.35 -7.02 11.97
CA LEU A 213 -23.39 -7.24 13.05
C LEU A 213 -23.15 -5.92 13.77
N PHE A 214 -23.55 -5.83 15.04
CA PHE A 214 -23.01 -4.83 15.95
C PHE A 214 -21.66 -5.31 16.48
N ALA A 215 -20.65 -4.46 16.50
CA ALA A 215 -19.34 -4.79 17.03
C ALA A 215 -18.77 -3.65 17.88
N ALA A 216 -18.03 -4.03 18.92
CA ALA A 216 -17.27 -3.15 19.78
C ALA A 216 -15.83 -3.65 19.80
N LEU A 217 -14.91 -2.87 19.23
CA LEU A 217 -13.48 -3.13 19.26
C LEU A 217 -12.88 -2.44 20.49
N ASN A 218 -12.28 -3.21 21.39
CA ASN A 218 -11.47 -2.66 22.47
C ASN A 218 -10.13 -2.17 21.91
N ILE A 219 -9.84 -0.90 22.10
CA ILE A 219 -8.65 -0.24 21.55
C ILE A 219 -7.37 -0.74 22.23
N LEU A 220 -7.44 -1.05 23.52
CA LEU A 220 -6.28 -1.36 24.36
C LEU A 220 -5.71 -2.75 24.06
N ASP A 221 -6.56 -3.77 23.94
CA ASP A 221 -6.13 -5.16 23.70
C ASP A 221 -6.43 -5.65 22.28
N GLY A 222 -7.36 -5.01 21.57
CA GLY A 222 -7.78 -5.39 20.22
C GLY A 222 -8.88 -6.45 20.17
N SER A 223 -9.45 -6.84 21.31
CA SER A 223 -10.56 -7.79 21.38
C SER A 223 -11.85 -7.18 20.81
N VAL A 224 -12.74 -8.02 20.31
CA VAL A 224 -14.00 -7.62 19.69
C VAL A 224 -15.16 -8.33 20.36
N ILE A 225 -16.11 -7.54 20.87
CA ILE A 225 -17.43 -8.03 21.28
C ILE A 225 -18.36 -7.83 20.09
N GLY A 226 -19.06 -8.87 19.66
CA GLY A 226 -19.96 -8.78 18.51
C GLY A 226 -21.30 -9.46 18.74
N ARG A 227 -22.35 -8.88 18.17
CA ARG A 227 -23.70 -9.43 18.24
C ARG A 227 -24.43 -9.31 16.92
N ASN A 228 -24.78 -10.46 16.36
CA ASN A 228 -25.60 -10.54 15.17
C ASN A 228 -27.09 -10.32 15.50
N MET A 229 -27.76 -9.43 14.77
CA MET A 229 -29.18 -9.12 14.92
C MET A 229 -29.84 -8.91 13.55
N GLN A 230 -31.13 -9.18 13.44
CA GLN A 230 -31.84 -9.04 12.16
C GLN A 230 -32.09 -7.57 11.76
N ARG A 231 -32.17 -6.67 12.75
CA ARG A 231 -32.45 -5.23 12.57
C ARG A 231 -31.37 -4.42 13.27
N HIS A 232 -31.33 -3.11 13.00
CA HIS A 232 -30.35 -2.18 13.56
C HIS A 232 -31.01 -0.87 14.02
N ARG A 233 -32.07 -0.99 14.82
CA ARG A 233 -32.77 0.16 15.42
C ARG A 233 -32.26 0.39 16.84
N HIS A 234 -32.78 1.43 17.50
CA HIS A 234 -32.36 1.78 18.85
C HIS A 234 -32.58 0.68 19.89
N GLN A 235 -33.58 -0.20 19.71
CA GLN A 235 -33.77 -1.35 20.60
C GLN A 235 -32.65 -2.38 20.46
N GLU A 236 -32.18 -2.61 19.23
CA GLU A 236 -31.05 -3.50 18.96
C GLU A 236 -29.75 -2.90 19.50
N PHE A 237 -29.55 -1.59 19.31
CA PHE A 237 -28.40 -0.88 19.87
C PHE A 237 -28.36 -0.94 21.40
N ILE A 238 -29.46 -0.65 22.09
CA ILE A 238 -29.54 -0.77 23.57
C ILE A 238 -29.28 -2.21 24.02
N ARG A 239 -29.79 -3.22 23.31
CA ARG A 239 -29.49 -4.63 23.61
C ARG A 239 -28.01 -4.96 23.45
N PHE A 240 -27.31 -4.31 22.53
CA PHE A 240 -25.87 -4.46 22.36
C PHE A 240 -25.10 -3.76 23.49
N LEU A 241 -25.47 -2.52 23.83
CA LEU A 241 -24.89 -1.79 24.98
C LEU A 241 -25.03 -2.58 26.28
N ASN A 242 -26.20 -3.17 26.54
CA ASN A 242 -26.41 -4.04 27.70
C ASN A 242 -25.54 -5.29 27.70
N ALA A 243 -25.18 -5.82 26.52
CA ALA A 243 -24.30 -6.98 26.42
C ALA A 243 -22.86 -6.59 26.81
N ILE A 244 -22.39 -5.47 26.27
CA ILE A 244 -21.09 -4.89 26.64
C ILE A 244 -21.06 -4.59 28.15
N GLU A 245 -22.09 -3.93 28.69
CA GLU A 245 -22.18 -3.59 30.12
C GLU A 245 -22.03 -4.82 31.03
N ALA A 246 -22.58 -5.96 30.62
CA ALA A 246 -22.49 -7.21 31.37
C ALA A 246 -21.08 -7.86 31.31
N GLU A 247 -20.32 -7.61 30.25
CA GLU A 247 -18.98 -8.16 30.05
C GLU A 247 -17.88 -7.25 30.64
N MET A 248 -18.13 -5.94 30.77
CA MET A 248 -17.13 -4.98 31.23
C MET A 248 -17.02 -4.91 32.77
N PRO A 249 -15.79 -4.85 33.34
CA PRO A 249 -15.58 -4.67 34.78
C PRO A 249 -16.31 -3.44 35.33
N ALA A 250 -17.04 -3.60 36.44
CA ALA A 250 -17.93 -2.58 37.00
C ALA A 250 -17.19 -1.33 37.53
N ASP A 251 -15.91 -1.46 37.87
CA ASP A 251 -15.04 -0.44 38.44
C ASP A 251 -14.39 0.48 37.39
N LYS A 252 -14.61 0.20 36.09
CA LYS A 252 -13.99 0.96 35.00
C LYS A 252 -14.99 1.90 34.32
N ALA A 253 -14.49 3.08 33.96
CA ALA A 253 -15.18 3.99 33.05
C ALA A 253 -15.16 3.41 31.62
N ILE A 254 -16.23 3.64 30.86
CA ILE A 254 -16.38 3.12 29.49
C ILE A 254 -16.54 4.31 28.54
N HIS A 255 -15.53 4.54 27.72
CA HIS A 255 -15.57 5.52 26.66
C HIS A 255 -15.88 4.80 25.35
N VAL A 256 -16.93 5.24 24.66
CA VAL A 256 -17.35 4.64 23.40
C VAL A 256 -17.20 5.65 22.28
N ILE A 257 -16.47 5.27 21.25
CA ILE A 257 -16.32 6.02 20.01
C ILE A 257 -17.33 5.46 19.00
N LEU A 258 -18.20 6.31 18.47
CA LEU A 258 -19.27 5.92 17.55
C LEU A 258 -19.52 6.96 16.46
N ASP A 259 -20.20 6.53 15.41
CA ASP A 259 -20.63 7.40 14.31
C ASP A 259 -21.84 8.28 14.69
N ASN A 260 -22.20 9.20 13.78
CA ASN A 260 -23.30 10.14 14.00
C ASN A 260 -24.69 9.56 13.66
N TYR A 261 -24.84 8.24 13.55
CA TYR A 261 -26.10 7.64 13.15
C TYR A 261 -27.25 8.05 14.07
N ALA A 262 -28.40 8.34 13.46
CA ALA A 262 -29.56 8.89 14.17
C ALA A 262 -30.03 7.98 15.31
N THR A 263 -29.87 6.66 15.15
CA THR A 263 -30.19 5.66 16.17
C THR A 263 -29.43 5.89 17.48
N HIS A 264 -28.16 6.29 17.42
CA HIS A 264 -27.32 6.55 18.61
C HIS A 264 -27.80 7.76 19.42
N LYS A 265 -28.58 8.65 18.80
CA LYS A 265 -29.06 9.90 19.40
C LYS A 265 -30.53 9.85 19.82
N GLN A 266 -31.20 8.72 19.63
CA GLN A 266 -32.61 8.52 19.99
C GLN A 266 -32.84 8.79 21.49
N PRO A 267 -34.01 9.36 21.89
CA PRO A 267 -34.29 9.69 23.29
C PRO A 267 -34.11 8.50 24.26
N LYS A 268 -34.48 7.28 23.82
CA LYS A 268 -34.30 6.07 24.63
C LYS A 268 -32.83 5.69 24.85
N VAL A 269 -31.96 5.97 23.87
CA VAL A 269 -30.50 5.74 24.00
C VAL A 269 -29.90 6.79 24.94
N ARG A 270 -30.31 8.05 24.82
CA ARG A 270 -29.89 9.12 25.75
C ARG A 270 -30.34 8.83 27.18
N ALA A 271 -31.59 8.37 27.36
CA ALA A 271 -32.11 7.95 28.66
C ALA A 271 -31.44 6.70 29.21
N TRP A 272 -30.92 5.82 28.34
CA TRP A 272 -30.06 4.73 28.75
C TRP A 272 -28.71 5.26 29.23
N LEU A 273 -28.06 6.15 28.47
CA LEU A 273 -26.77 6.74 28.83
C LEU A 273 -26.84 7.50 30.17
N ALA A 274 -27.91 8.27 30.40
CA ALA A 274 -28.12 8.99 31.66
C ALA A 274 -28.24 8.07 32.89
N ARG A 275 -28.64 6.80 32.71
CA ARG A 275 -28.72 5.79 33.77
C ARG A 275 -27.41 5.03 33.98
N HIS A 276 -26.43 5.20 33.10
CA HIS A 276 -25.14 4.51 33.17
C HIS A 276 -24.03 5.57 33.26
N PRO A 277 -23.81 6.20 34.44
CA PRO A 277 -22.93 7.35 34.59
C PRO A 277 -21.46 7.05 34.28
N ARG A 278 -21.06 5.78 34.26
CA ARG A 278 -19.70 5.34 33.85
C ARG A 278 -19.48 5.36 32.34
N TRP A 279 -20.52 5.60 31.53
CA TRP A 279 -20.44 5.60 30.08
C TRP A 279 -20.34 7.01 29.51
N THR A 280 -19.41 7.20 28.57
CA THR A 280 -19.27 8.45 27.81
C THR A 280 -19.24 8.14 26.32
N PHE A 281 -20.06 8.85 25.53
CA PHE A 281 -20.09 8.73 24.07
C PHE A 281 -19.27 9.83 23.41
N HIS A 282 -18.39 9.41 22.51
CA HIS A 282 -17.53 10.26 21.68
C HIS A 282 -17.94 10.05 20.23
N PHE A 283 -18.47 11.10 19.61
CA PHE A 283 -18.92 11.03 18.22
C PHE A 283 -17.80 11.43 17.28
N VAL A 284 -17.42 10.56 16.34
CA VAL A 284 -16.49 10.95 15.27
C VAL A 284 -17.06 12.14 14.48
N PRO A 285 -16.25 12.97 13.81
CA PRO A 285 -16.77 14.01 12.94
C PRO A 285 -17.68 13.43 11.85
N THR A 286 -18.68 14.19 11.41
CA THR A 286 -19.53 13.73 10.29
C THR A 286 -18.69 13.41 9.06
N SER A 287 -19.09 12.39 8.29
CA SER A 287 -18.36 11.95 7.09
C SER A 287 -16.94 11.41 7.34
N CYS A 288 -16.59 11.06 8.58
CA CYS A 288 -15.28 10.51 8.95
C CYS A 288 -15.36 9.09 9.53
N SER A 289 -16.07 8.17 8.88
CA SER A 289 -16.14 6.77 9.34
C SER A 289 -14.77 6.09 9.39
N TRP A 290 -13.81 6.54 8.58
CA TRP A 290 -12.41 6.09 8.61
C TRP A 290 -11.71 6.34 9.96
N LEU A 291 -12.24 7.21 10.81
CA LEU A 291 -11.74 7.45 12.17
C LEU A 291 -12.24 6.40 13.17
N ASN A 292 -13.31 5.67 12.85
CA ASN A 292 -13.87 4.63 13.72
C ASN A 292 -13.07 3.32 13.55
N ALA A 293 -12.26 2.93 14.54
CA ALA A 293 -11.30 1.83 14.42
C ALA A 293 -11.95 0.46 14.06
N VAL A 294 -13.17 0.20 14.51
CA VAL A 294 -13.94 -1.02 14.24
C VAL A 294 -14.25 -1.21 12.75
N GLU A 295 -14.26 -0.14 11.94
CA GLU A 295 -14.39 -0.25 10.48
C GLU A 295 -13.23 -1.04 9.87
N GLY A 296 -12.04 -0.97 10.46
CA GLY A 296 -10.89 -1.81 10.08
C GLY A 296 -11.16 -3.30 10.33
N PHE A 297 -11.84 -3.65 11.43
CA PHE A 297 -12.28 -5.00 11.71
C PHE A 297 -13.33 -5.46 10.69
N PHE A 298 -14.33 -4.64 10.38
CA PHE A 298 -15.32 -4.95 9.35
C PHE A 298 -14.71 -5.14 7.96
N ALA A 299 -13.70 -4.34 7.60
CA ALA A 299 -12.95 -4.52 6.36
C ALA A 299 -12.17 -5.84 6.36
N LYS A 300 -11.63 -6.28 7.50
CA LYS A 300 -10.95 -7.58 7.64
C LYS A 300 -11.96 -8.73 7.51
N LEU A 301 -13.08 -8.69 8.25
CA LEU A 301 -14.17 -9.67 8.17
C LEU A 301 -14.69 -9.80 6.74
N THR A 302 -14.94 -8.67 6.08
CA THR A 302 -15.45 -8.64 4.70
C THR A 302 -14.48 -9.33 3.75
N ARG A 303 -13.18 -8.99 3.79
CA ARG A 303 -12.18 -9.55 2.88
C ARG A 303 -11.87 -11.02 3.15
N ARG A 304 -11.73 -11.41 4.43
CA ARG A 304 -11.28 -12.75 4.80
C ARG A 304 -12.41 -13.78 4.81
N ARG A 305 -13.63 -13.38 5.17
CA ARG A 305 -14.73 -14.33 5.39
C ARG A 305 -15.96 -14.12 4.51
N LEU A 306 -16.36 -12.87 4.25
CA LEU A 306 -17.65 -12.62 3.58
C LEU A 306 -17.56 -12.59 2.05
N LYS A 307 -16.53 -11.94 1.47
CA LYS A 307 -16.45 -11.63 0.03
C LYS A 307 -16.57 -12.86 -0.87
N ASN A 308 -15.92 -13.94 -0.48
CA ASN A 308 -15.93 -15.22 -1.22
C ASN A 308 -16.63 -16.33 -0.41
N GLY A 309 -17.38 -15.97 0.63
CA GLY A 309 -18.14 -16.91 1.45
C GLY A 309 -19.37 -17.42 0.71
N ILE A 310 -19.78 -18.64 1.03
CA ILE A 310 -21.02 -19.27 0.59
C ILE A 310 -21.82 -19.55 1.85
N PHE A 311 -23.05 -19.05 1.90
CA PHE A 311 -23.90 -19.13 3.10
C PHE A 311 -25.32 -19.58 2.71
N HIS A 312 -25.69 -20.78 3.13
CA HIS A 312 -26.97 -21.40 2.77
C HIS A 312 -28.16 -20.86 3.57
N SER A 313 -27.90 -20.14 4.65
CA SER A 313 -28.91 -19.49 5.48
C SER A 313 -28.34 -18.32 6.26
N VAL A 314 -29.21 -17.49 6.86
CA VAL A 314 -28.77 -16.45 7.82
C VAL A 314 -28.08 -17.08 9.04
N VAL A 315 -28.52 -18.25 9.51
CA VAL A 315 -27.93 -18.93 10.67
C VAL A 315 -26.49 -19.34 10.38
N ASP A 316 -26.23 -19.90 9.20
CA ASP A 316 -24.88 -20.27 8.76
C ASP A 316 -23.97 -19.03 8.65
N LEU A 317 -24.48 -17.94 8.07
CA LEU A 317 -23.77 -16.66 8.02
C LEU A 317 -23.42 -16.14 9.43
N GLN A 318 -24.38 -16.14 10.37
CA GLN A 318 -24.16 -15.70 11.73
C GLN A 318 -23.13 -16.58 12.46
N ALA A 319 -23.23 -17.90 12.30
CA ALA A 319 -22.26 -18.84 12.88
C ALA A 319 -20.84 -18.60 12.32
N ALA A 320 -20.73 -18.31 11.03
CA ALA A 320 -19.46 -17.97 10.39
C ALA A 320 -18.87 -16.64 10.88
N ILE A 321 -19.71 -15.64 11.14
CA ILE A 321 -19.29 -14.36 11.73
C ILE A 321 -18.81 -14.57 13.17
N ASN A 322 -19.58 -15.32 13.98
CA ASN A 322 -19.20 -15.61 15.37
C ASN A 322 -17.85 -16.34 15.44
N ARG A 323 -17.66 -17.40 14.65
CA ARG A 323 -16.36 -18.10 14.56
C ARG A 323 -15.20 -17.18 14.17
N PHE A 324 -15.45 -16.20 13.30
CA PHE A 324 -14.42 -15.24 12.91
C PHE A 324 -14.06 -14.27 14.05
N ILE A 325 -15.05 -13.87 14.86
CA ILE A 325 -14.82 -13.07 16.08
C ILE A 325 -14.02 -13.89 17.08
N ASP A 326 -14.41 -15.15 17.31
CA ASP A 326 -13.71 -16.06 18.22
C ASP A 326 -12.24 -16.26 17.78
N GLU A 327 -12.00 -16.51 16.49
CA GLU A 327 -10.64 -16.62 15.91
C GLU A 327 -9.85 -15.31 16.10
N HIS A 328 -10.47 -14.14 15.87
CA HIS A 328 -9.80 -12.85 16.05
C HIS A 328 -9.43 -12.61 17.52
N ASN A 329 -10.28 -13.03 18.46
CA ASN A 329 -10.08 -12.86 19.90
C ASN A 329 -9.08 -13.86 20.51
N GLN A 330 -8.65 -14.90 19.78
CA GLN A 330 -7.57 -15.79 20.23
C GLN A 330 -6.20 -15.09 20.22
N GLU A 331 -5.97 -14.20 19.26
CA GLU A 331 -4.75 -13.40 19.14
C GLU A 331 -5.09 -11.93 18.82
N PRO A 332 -5.74 -11.21 19.76
CA PRO A 332 -6.15 -9.84 19.53
C PRO A 332 -4.92 -8.95 19.43
N ARG A 333 -5.00 -7.93 18.58
CA ARG A 333 -3.91 -6.96 18.38
C ARG A 333 -4.42 -5.56 18.72
N PRO A 334 -3.76 -4.86 19.67
CA PRO A 334 -4.12 -3.49 20.02
C PRO A 334 -4.20 -2.59 18.80
N PHE A 335 -5.15 -1.66 18.83
CA PHE A 335 -5.25 -0.65 17.79
C PHE A 335 -4.23 0.45 18.04
N VAL A 336 -3.42 0.78 17.02
CA VAL A 336 -2.40 1.83 17.11
C VAL A 336 -2.71 2.91 16.11
N TRP A 337 -3.07 4.10 16.60
CA TRP A 337 -3.18 5.30 15.79
C TRP A 337 -1.79 5.81 15.38
N ARG A 338 -1.62 6.17 14.11
CA ARG A 338 -0.31 6.57 13.56
C ARG A 338 -0.27 7.96 12.91
N ALA A 339 -1.43 8.53 12.59
CA ALA A 339 -1.48 9.78 11.84
C ALA A 339 -1.45 10.98 12.79
N ASP A 340 -0.73 12.04 12.45
CA ASP A 340 -0.79 13.30 13.19
C ASP A 340 -2.13 14.02 12.91
N PRO A 341 -2.94 14.35 13.94
CA PRO A 341 -4.13 15.17 13.78
C PRO A 341 -3.91 16.48 13.02
N HIS A 342 -2.75 17.14 13.20
CA HIS A 342 -2.46 18.41 12.53
C HIS A 342 -2.30 18.22 11.01
N ASP A 343 -1.64 17.14 10.59
CA ASP A 343 -1.50 16.79 9.19
C ASP A 343 -2.86 16.48 8.55
N ILE A 344 -3.75 15.81 9.29
CA ILE A 344 -5.12 15.52 8.85
C ILE A 344 -5.90 16.82 8.66
N ILE A 345 -5.87 17.72 9.65
CA ILE A 345 -6.56 19.02 9.57
C ILE A 345 -6.03 19.84 8.38
N ALA A 346 -4.72 19.88 8.18
CA ALA A 346 -4.10 20.56 7.06
C ALA A 346 -4.53 19.94 5.72
N ALA A 347 -4.61 18.61 5.62
CA ALA A 347 -5.07 17.93 4.42
C ALA A 347 -6.55 18.22 4.09
N VAL A 348 -7.42 18.25 5.09
CA VAL A 348 -8.84 18.61 4.91
C VAL A 348 -8.99 20.05 4.42
N ARG A 349 -8.23 20.99 4.99
CA ARG A 349 -8.22 22.39 4.54
C ARG A 349 -7.78 22.53 3.09
N ARG A 350 -6.69 21.86 2.69
CA ARG A 350 -6.24 21.83 1.29
C ARG A 350 -7.32 21.26 0.36
N GLY A 351 -7.99 20.19 0.79
CA GLY A 351 -9.10 19.60 0.03
C GLY A 351 -10.24 20.59 -0.23
N HIS A 352 -10.66 21.34 0.80
CA HIS A 352 -11.70 22.37 0.66
C HIS A 352 -11.24 23.50 -0.27
N GLN A 353 -10.02 24.00 -0.13
CA GLN A 353 -9.45 25.02 -1.02
C GLN A 353 -9.42 24.57 -2.49
N THR A 354 -9.06 23.30 -2.75
CA THR A 354 -9.09 22.77 -4.12
C THR A 354 -10.50 22.70 -4.67
N LEU A 355 -11.49 22.25 -3.88
CA LEU A 355 -12.89 22.23 -4.33
C LEU A 355 -13.44 23.63 -4.62
N GLU A 356 -13.10 24.61 -3.79
CA GLU A 356 -13.46 26.02 -3.99
C GLU A 356 -12.79 26.64 -5.22
N SER A 357 -11.62 26.16 -5.64
CA SER A 357 -10.94 26.67 -6.85
C SER A 357 -11.48 26.10 -8.17
N ILE A 358 -12.25 25.01 -8.12
CA ILE A 358 -12.80 24.32 -9.30
C ILE A 358 -14.20 24.87 -9.64
N HIS A 359 -14.86 25.54 -8.69
CA HIS A 359 -16.19 26.13 -8.80
C HIS A 359 -16.11 27.65 -8.72
#